data_AF-B9LR15-F1
#
_entry.id   AF-B9LR15-F1
#
_cell.length_a   1.000
_cell.length_b   1.000
_cell.length_c   1.000
_cell.angle_alpha   90.00
_cell.angle_beta   90.00
_cell.angle_gamma   90.00
#
_symmetry.space_group_name_H-M   'P 1'
#
loop_
_entity.id
_entity.type
_entity.pdbx_description
1 polymer ?
#
loop_
_entity_poly.entity_id
_entity_poly.type
_entity_poly.pdbx_seq_one_letter_code
_entity_poly.pdbx_strand_id
1 'polypeptide(L)'
;MTRRIQRRDVLRGAGAAGIAAIAGCSTESGDGGDGSDGSDGSDGSDGNDSGDGSDGSDGSDGSSAPDAVMVVGFPESGIQLFRDFYSGFASDVPELDIIVPDGLIDSDLPGEVDNDMNNVIGTAPSAGGPGAEFFTSAYEEEYDTAPGVFTAQAYDAMAVEILAATAAGENNGEAIRDRVRTVANPGGEEFGPENLPEAVETVAAGDPVHYVGASSSVNFDANGDIATAAYDVQDFQDGEIVTLDTLEFGNELSEEDLNATAADPVGIDGEFEAQIGVLMPETGDLGSLGGPIRDGALLAAIQVNDADLNVTVNTRVEDTQTDPQAGISGANALVDAGYGAVVGPAASNVNLQVADQVSVLHKAA
;
A
#
# COMPACT_ATOMS: atom_id res chain seq x y z
N MET A 1 8.63 -30.92 1.55
CA MET A 1 9.86 -30.51 0.85
C MET A 1 10.68 -29.64 1.79
N THR A 2 12.00 -29.70 1.76
CA THR A 2 12.87 -28.75 2.48
C THR A 2 13.05 -27.52 1.60
N ARG A 3 12.44 -26.39 1.96
CA ARG A 3 12.58 -25.12 1.22
C ARG A 3 14.04 -24.66 1.18
N ARG A 4 14.43 -23.99 0.08
CA ARG A 4 15.79 -23.44 -0.08
C ARG A 4 15.90 -22.08 0.61
N ILE A 5 14.85 -21.26 0.54
CA ILE A 5 14.74 -20.02 1.29
C ILE A 5 14.19 -20.32 2.68
N GLN A 6 15.02 -20.12 3.71
CA GLN A 6 14.57 -20.13 5.09
C GLN A 6 14.31 -18.71 5.58
N ARG A 7 13.57 -18.56 6.69
CA ARG A 7 13.30 -17.26 7.35
C ARG A 7 14.55 -16.36 7.45
N ARG A 8 15.73 -16.95 7.68
CA ARG A 8 17.01 -16.21 7.82
C ARG A 8 17.56 -15.66 6.50
N ASP A 9 17.15 -16.18 5.36
CA ASP A 9 17.63 -15.75 4.04
C ASP A 9 16.86 -14.52 3.54
N VAL A 10 15.55 -14.45 3.79
CA VAL A 10 14.73 -13.23 3.58
C VAL A 10 15.28 -12.05 4.40
N LEU A 11 15.57 -12.29 5.68
CA LEU A 11 16.16 -11.29 6.60
C LEU A 11 17.53 -10.76 6.12
N ARG A 12 18.35 -11.63 5.51
CA ARG A 12 19.66 -11.22 4.95
C ARG A 12 19.53 -10.39 3.68
N GLY A 13 18.51 -10.66 2.86
CA GLY A 13 18.19 -9.85 1.68
C GLY A 13 17.69 -8.45 2.06
N ALA A 14 16.72 -8.37 2.99
CA ALA A 14 16.15 -7.12 3.46
C ALA A 14 17.15 -6.22 4.22
N GLY A 15 18.07 -6.82 4.99
CA GLY A 15 19.08 -6.06 5.74
C GLY A 15 20.30 -5.58 4.95
N ALA A 16 20.56 -6.13 3.75
CA ALA A 16 21.73 -5.77 2.94
C ALA A 16 21.40 -4.81 1.78
N ALA A 17 20.16 -4.83 1.29
CA ALA A 17 19.63 -3.80 0.43
C ALA A 17 18.91 -2.78 1.33
N GLY A 18 19.61 -1.71 1.72
CA GLY A 18 18.90 -0.53 2.20
C GLY A 18 17.84 -0.19 1.17
N ILE A 19 16.56 -0.28 1.56
CA ILE A 19 15.44 -0.14 0.66
C ILE A 19 15.48 1.29 0.12
N ALA A 20 16.10 1.46 -1.05
CA ALA A 20 15.72 2.53 -1.93
C ALA A 20 14.28 2.22 -2.29
N ALA A 21 13.35 3.05 -1.81
CA ALA A 21 11.97 3.03 -2.24
C ALA A 21 11.94 3.34 -3.75
N ILE A 22 12.08 2.31 -4.59
CA ILE A 22 11.84 2.41 -6.02
C ILE A 22 10.34 2.22 -6.20
N ALA A 23 9.60 3.27 -5.90
CA ALA A 23 8.27 3.44 -6.48
C ALA A 23 8.46 3.54 -8.00
N GLY A 24 7.79 2.66 -8.75
CA GLY A 24 7.71 2.75 -10.20
C GLY A 24 8.12 1.48 -10.93
N CYS A 25 7.18 0.56 -11.10
CA CYS A 25 7.15 -0.24 -12.32
C CYS A 25 6.78 0.70 -13.48
N SER A 26 7.77 1.37 -14.09
CA SER A 26 7.59 2.04 -15.36
C SER A 26 7.54 0.98 -16.46
N THR A 27 6.36 0.64 -16.95
CA THR A 27 6.21 -0.01 -18.26
C THR A 27 6.33 1.06 -19.35
N GLU A 28 7.53 1.64 -19.52
CA GLU A 28 7.80 2.46 -20.70
C GLU A 28 8.02 1.55 -21.92
N SER A 29 6.94 1.38 -22.70
CA SER A 29 7.04 0.98 -24.10
C SER A 29 7.48 2.20 -24.91
N GLY A 30 8.78 2.42 -25.01
CA GLY A 30 9.39 3.45 -25.86
C GLY A 30 9.82 2.88 -27.21
N ASP A 31 8.96 3.03 -28.21
CA ASP A 31 9.24 2.73 -29.62
C ASP A 31 9.89 3.94 -30.30
N GLY A 32 10.91 3.69 -31.14
CA GLY A 32 11.36 4.61 -32.20
C GLY A 32 12.72 5.30 -32.03
N GLY A 33 13.54 5.28 -33.11
CA GLY A 33 14.46 6.39 -33.40
C GLY A 33 15.90 6.04 -33.74
N ASP A 34 16.08 5.44 -34.91
CA ASP A 34 17.25 5.43 -35.78
C ASP A 34 18.16 6.67 -35.69
N GLY A 35 19.44 6.43 -35.38
CA GLY A 35 20.51 7.43 -35.40
C GLY A 35 21.83 6.78 -35.80
N SER A 36 22.37 7.22 -36.94
CA SER A 36 23.59 6.71 -37.57
C SER A 36 24.78 7.61 -37.25
N ASP A 37 25.89 7.02 -36.82
CA ASP A 37 27.26 7.50 -36.98
C ASP A 37 28.21 6.28 -36.83
N GLY A 38 29.31 6.12 -37.56
CA GLY A 38 30.11 7.11 -38.27
C GLY A 38 31.58 6.91 -37.87
N SER A 39 32.16 5.81 -38.37
CA SER A 39 33.58 5.45 -38.54
C SER A 39 34.70 6.30 -37.92
N ASP A 40 35.58 5.61 -37.19
CA ASP A 40 37.07 5.64 -37.22
C ASP A 40 37.56 4.44 -36.36
N GLY A 41 38.55 3.59 -36.67
CA GLY A 41 39.85 3.70 -37.34
C GLY A 41 40.76 2.67 -36.61
N SER A 42 40.90 1.44 -37.11
CA SER A 42 42.13 0.87 -37.71
C SER A 42 43.42 0.87 -36.87
N ASP A 43 43.69 -0.26 -36.23
CA ASP A 43 44.99 -0.93 -36.05
C ASP A 43 44.70 -2.36 -35.54
N GLY A 44 45.13 -3.48 -36.11
CA GLY A 44 46.30 -3.77 -36.92
C GLY A 44 47.17 -4.76 -36.14
N SER A 45 47.01 -6.07 -36.34
CA SER A 45 48.08 -7.08 -36.40
C SER A 45 47.53 -8.50 -36.39
N ASP A 46 47.88 -9.22 -37.45
CA ASP A 46 47.53 -10.61 -37.72
C ASP A 46 48.55 -11.51 -37.02
N GLY A 47 48.07 -12.41 -36.17
CA GLY A 47 48.87 -13.47 -35.56
C GLY A 47 48.16 -14.81 -35.73
N ASN A 48 48.48 -15.52 -36.81
CA ASN A 48 48.21 -16.94 -36.91
C ASN A 48 49.11 -17.67 -35.92
N ASP A 49 48.54 -18.57 -35.11
CA ASP A 49 49.06 -19.94 -35.06
C ASP A 49 48.00 -20.91 -34.53
N SER A 50 47.85 -21.97 -35.30
CA SER A 50 46.97 -23.11 -35.09
C SER A 50 47.33 -23.83 -33.79
N GLY A 51 46.38 -23.89 -32.87
CA GLY A 51 46.40 -24.77 -31.72
C GLY A 51 45.13 -25.59 -31.74
N ASP A 52 45.28 -26.88 -32.04
CA ASP A 52 44.22 -27.88 -32.11
C ASP A 52 43.57 -28.03 -30.73
N GLY A 53 42.58 -27.17 -30.46
CA GLY A 53 41.68 -27.32 -29.33
C GLY A 53 40.60 -28.30 -29.74
N SER A 54 40.63 -29.47 -29.12
CA SER A 54 39.56 -30.46 -29.16
C SER A 54 38.21 -29.76 -29.15
N ASP A 55 37.34 -30.20 -30.04
CA ASP A 55 35.89 -30.15 -29.98
C ASP A 55 35.41 -30.53 -28.57
N GLY A 56 35.48 -29.54 -27.67
CA GLY A 56 34.77 -29.53 -26.42
C GLY A 56 33.31 -29.65 -26.80
N SER A 57 32.76 -30.82 -26.54
CA SER A 57 31.35 -31.12 -26.62
C SER A 57 30.58 -29.89 -26.15
N ASP A 58 29.82 -29.32 -27.07
CA ASP A 58 28.51 -28.73 -26.91
C ASP A 58 27.89 -29.13 -25.55
N GLY A 59 28.35 -28.42 -24.52
CA GLY A 59 27.80 -28.47 -23.19
C GLY A 59 26.39 -27.98 -23.35
N SER A 60 25.44 -28.88 -23.12
CA SER A 60 24.03 -28.54 -23.06
C SER A 60 23.90 -27.32 -22.16
N ASP A 61 23.37 -26.22 -22.70
CA ASP A 61 22.96 -25.05 -21.94
C ASP A 61 21.79 -25.48 -21.04
N GLY A 62 22.10 -26.22 -19.98
CA GLY A 62 21.17 -26.60 -18.94
C GLY A 62 20.77 -25.31 -18.25
N SER A 63 19.60 -24.78 -18.62
CA SER A 63 18.97 -23.68 -17.91
C SER A 63 18.80 -24.11 -16.46
N SER A 64 19.73 -23.71 -15.59
CA SER A 64 19.57 -23.89 -14.16
C SER A 64 18.34 -23.09 -13.75
N ALA A 65 17.31 -23.77 -13.24
CA ALA A 65 16.15 -23.10 -12.67
C ALA A 65 16.62 -22.08 -11.62
N PRO A 66 16.03 -20.88 -11.58
CA PRO A 66 16.39 -19.89 -10.57
C PRO A 66 16.10 -20.43 -9.17
N ASP A 67 16.83 -19.94 -8.17
CA ASP A 67 16.59 -20.31 -6.77
C ASP A 67 15.25 -19.79 -6.26
N ALA A 68 14.78 -18.65 -6.78
CA ALA A 68 13.45 -18.13 -6.54
C ALA A 68 12.94 -17.26 -7.69
N VAL A 69 11.62 -17.08 -7.76
CA VAL A 69 10.95 -16.15 -8.67
C VAL A 69 10.06 -15.21 -7.87
N MET A 70 10.16 -13.91 -8.12
CA MET A 70 9.21 -12.94 -7.59
C MET A 70 8.07 -12.75 -8.60
N VAL A 71 6.83 -12.97 -8.15
CA VAL A 71 5.62 -12.79 -8.95
C VAL A 71 4.86 -11.61 -8.40
N VAL A 72 4.78 -10.52 -9.18
CA VAL A 72 4.01 -9.33 -8.85
C VAL A 72 2.73 -9.35 -9.67
N GLY A 73 1.58 -9.34 -9.00
CA GLY A 73 0.28 -9.40 -9.63
C GLY A 73 -0.84 -9.24 -8.60
N PHE A 74 -2.05 -9.55 -9.04
CA PHE A 74 -3.28 -9.49 -8.25
C PHE A 74 -4.03 -10.82 -8.36
N PRO A 75 -5.00 -11.13 -7.49
CA PRO A 75 -5.58 -12.47 -7.42
C PRO A 75 -6.18 -12.91 -8.76
N GLU A 76 -6.95 -12.05 -9.45
CA GLU A 76 -7.59 -12.39 -10.73
C GLU A 76 -6.59 -12.87 -11.79
N SER A 77 -5.44 -12.19 -11.92
CA SER A 77 -4.38 -12.56 -12.87
C SER A 77 -3.49 -13.68 -12.32
N GLY A 78 -3.29 -13.72 -11.00
CA GLY A 78 -2.48 -14.69 -10.28
C GLY A 78 -3.05 -16.10 -10.33
N ILE A 79 -4.37 -16.27 -10.22
CA ILE A 79 -5.04 -17.59 -10.24
C ILE A 79 -4.65 -18.38 -11.49
N GLN A 80 -4.78 -17.77 -12.67
CA GLN A 80 -4.46 -18.44 -13.93
C GLN A 80 -2.96 -18.75 -14.04
N LEU A 81 -2.10 -17.79 -13.65
CA LEU A 81 -0.66 -17.97 -13.66
C LEU A 81 -0.21 -19.15 -12.77
N PHE A 82 -0.73 -19.23 -11.55
CA PHE A 82 -0.40 -20.31 -10.62
C PHE A 82 -0.96 -21.66 -11.06
N ARG A 83 -2.19 -21.72 -11.59
CA ARG A 83 -2.75 -22.95 -12.18
C ARG A 83 -1.86 -23.49 -13.31
N ASP A 84 -1.41 -22.62 -14.21
CA ASP A 84 -0.52 -23.01 -15.31
C ASP A 84 0.86 -23.46 -14.79
N PHE A 85 1.40 -22.76 -13.80
CA PHE A 85 2.66 -23.15 -13.14
C PHE A 85 2.57 -24.53 -12.49
N TYR A 86 1.57 -24.77 -11.63
CA TYR A 86 1.45 -26.04 -10.90
C TYR A 86 1.10 -27.22 -11.81
N SER A 87 0.32 -26.99 -12.88
CA SER A 87 -0.06 -28.05 -13.82
C SER A 87 1.02 -28.38 -14.85
N GLY A 88 1.83 -27.39 -15.25
CA GLY A 88 2.76 -27.52 -16.38
C GLY A 88 4.24 -27.55 -16.02
N PHE A 89 4.66 -26.92 -14.92
CA PHE A 89 6.08 -26.60 -14.67
C PHE A 89 6.58 -27.02 -13.30
N ALA A 90 5.72 -27.08 -12.27
CA ALA A 90 6.16 -27.36 -10.90
C ALA A 90 6.90 -28.70 -10.74
N SER A 91 6.60 -29.71 -11.57
CA SER A 91 7.32 -30.99 -11.56
C SER A 91 8.77 -30.88 -12.03
N ASP A 92 9.07 -29.90 -12.87
CA ASP A 92 10.41 -29.67 -13.44
C ASP A 92 11.27 -28.83 -12.48
N VAL A 93 10.64 -28.07 -11.60
CA VAL A 93 11.29 -27.18 -10.62
C VAL A 93 10.80 -27.40 -9.18
N PRO A 94 10.92 -28.61 -8.61
CA PRO A 94 10.33 -28.97 -7.32
C PRO A 94 10.95 -28.25 -6.10
N GLU A 95 12.02 -27.49 -6.29
CA GLU A 95 12.71 -26.72 -5.25
C GLU A 95 12.60 -25.21 -5.47
N LEU A 96 11.78 -24.75 -6.43
CA LEU A 96 11.58 -23.33 -6.70
C LEU A 96 10.69 -22.70 -5.63
N ASP A 97 11.25 -21.74 -4.89
CA ASP A 97 10.51 -20.87 -4.00
C ASP A 97 9.95 -19.66 -4.79
N ILE A 98 8.72 -19.25 -4.49
CA ILE A 98 8.05 -18.11 -5.12
C ILE A 98 7.85 -17.03 -4.06
N ILE A 99 8.17 -15.79 -4.40
CA ILE A 99 7.95 -14.62 -3.54
C ILE A 99 6.84 -13.78 -4.15
N VAL A 100 5.85 -13.37 -3.35
CA VAL A 100 4.74 -12.53 -3.79
C VAL A 100 4.59 -11.29 -2.90
N PRO A 101 4.18 -10.14 -3.46
CA PRO A 101 3.79 -8.98 -2.67
C PRO A 101 2.36 -9.15 -2.11
N ASP A 102 1.95 -8.17 -1.32
CA ASP A 102 0.63 -8.02 -0.69
C ASP A 102 -0.55 -8.23 -1.64
N GLY A 103 -0.42 -7.80 -2.90
CA GLY A 103 -1.45 -7.96 -3.91
C GLY A 103 -1.85 -9.41 -4.22
N LEU A 104 -1.06 -10.41 -3.82
CA LEU A 104 -1.38 -11.84 -3.95
C LEU A 104 -1.58 -12.53 -2.60
N ILE A 105 -1.65 -11.76 -1.51
CA ILE A 105 -1.93 -12.27 -0.17
C ILE A 105 -3.44 -12.27 0.03
N ASP A 106 -4.04 -13.39 -0.38
CA ASP A 106 -5.48 -13.63 -0.33
C ASP A 106 -5.72 -15.06 0.17
N SER A 107 -6.58 -15.20 1.20
CA SER A 107 -6.87 -16.49 1.82
C SER A 107 -7.65 -17.45 0.91
N ASP A 108 -8.36 -16.93 -0.09
CA ASP A 108 -9.14 -17.75 -1.02
C ASP A 108 -8.28 -18.29 -2.18
N LEU A 109 -7.15 -17.62 -2.46
CA LEU A 109 -6.27 -17.93 -3.60
C LEU A 109 -5.83 -19.40 -3.67
N PRO A 110 -5.39 -20.07 -2.58
CA PRO A 110 -5.02 -21.50 -2.64
C PRO A 110 -6.18 -22.39 -3.08
N GLY A 111 -7.40 -22.11 -2.59
CA GLY A 111 -8.61 -22.83 -2.95
C GLY A 111 -9.00 -22.61 -4.42
N GLU A 112 -8.83 -21.38 -4.93
CA GLU A 112 -9.08 -21.08 -6.33
C GLU A 112 -8.03 -21.70 -7.26
N VAL A 113 -6.77 -21.75 -6.86
CA VAL A 113 -5.70 -22.39 -7.62
C VAL A 113 -5.81 -23.93 -7.59
N ASP A 114 -6.55 -24.50 -6.63
CA ASP A 114 -6.59 -25.94 -6.33
C ASP A 114 -5.19 -26.48 -5.95
N ASN A 115 -4.47 -25.71 -5.13
CA ASN A 115 -3.14 -26.04 -4.64
C ASN A 115 -2.89 -25.36 -3.29
N ASP A 116 -2.23 -26.06 -2.36
CA ASP A 116 -1.88 -25.52 -1.04
C ASP A 116 -0.84 -24.38 -1.08
N MET A 117 -0.22 -24.14 -2.23
CA MET A 117 0.78 -23.09 -2.48
C MET A 117 1.99 -23.13 -1.52
N ASN A 118 2.34 -24.34 -1.06
CA ASN A 118 3.39 -24.64 -0.08
C ASN A 118 4.83 -24.19 -0.46
N ASN A 119 5.05 -23.58 -1.62
CA ASN A 119 6.32 -22.99 -2.05
C ASN A 119 6.25 -21.46 -2.22
N VAL A 120 5.18 -20.82 -1.75
CA VAL A 120 4.96 -19.37 -1.87
C VAL A 120 5.17 -18.67 -0.53
N ILE A 121 6.01 -17.64 -0.54
CA ILE A 121 6.27 -16.72 0.58
C ILE A 121 5.74 -15.34 0.19
N GLY A 122 4.98 -14.74 1.11
CA GLY A 122 4.38 -13.43 0.97
C GLY A 122 5.10 -12.34 1.75
N THR A 123 4.97 -11.11 1.30
CA THR A 123 5.24 -9.92 2.12
C THR A 123 4.05 -8.99 2.07
N ALA A 124 3.51 -8.59 3.22
CA ALA A 124 2.40 -7.64 3.31
C ALA A 124 2.61 -6.61 4.42
N PRO A 125 2.05 -5.40 4.32
CA PRO A 125 2.02 -4.48 5.45
C PRO A 125 1.34 -5.14 6.65
N SER A 126 1.97 -5.02 7.81
CA SER A 126 1.39 -5.47 9.07
C SER A 126 0.35 -4.45 9.55
N ALA A 127 -0.64 -4.93 10.30
CA ALA A 127 -1.69 -4.12 10.92
C ALA A 127 -1.77 -4.44 12.43
N GLY A 128 -0.64 -4.30 13.13
CA GLY A 128 -0.49 -4.62 14.55
C GLY A 128 -0.41 -3.39 15.46
N GLY A 129 -1.09 -2.29 15.10
CA GLY A 129 -1.09 -1.06 15.88
C GLY A 129 -1.83 -1.20 17.22
N PRO A 130 -1.72 -0.21 18.12
CA PRO A 130 -2.35 -0.26 19.44
C PRO A 130 -3.88 -0.43 19.40
N GLY A 131 -4.53 0.03 18.33
CA GLY A 131 -5.98 -0.11 18.13
C GLY A 131 -6.42 -1.35 17.33
N ALA A 132 -5.52 -2.27 16.98
CA ALA A 132 -5.81 -3.37 16.05
C ALA A 132 -6.93 -4.31 16.54
N GLU A 133 -6.96 -4.65 17.83
CA GLU A 133 -7.98 -5.55 18.40
C GLU A 133 -9.38 -4.94 18.33
N PHE A 134 -9.51 -3.65 18.62
CA PHE A 134 -10.78 -2.93 18.51
C PHE A 134 -11.24 -2.89 17.05
N PHE A 135 -10.35 -2.47 16.13
CA PHE A 135 -10.66 -2.38 14.71
C PHE A 135 -11.12 -3.74 14.16
N THR A 136 -10.40 -4.82 14.47
CA THR A 136 -10.74 -6.16 14.00
C THR A 136 -12.14 -6.56 14.45
N SER A 137 -12.46 -6.33 15.73
CA SER A 137 -13.78 -6.65 16.28
C SER A 137 -14.89 -5.81 15.65
N ALA A 138 -14.66 -4.49 15.48
CA ALA A 138 -15.64 -3.58 14.89
C ALA A 138 -15.88 -3.88 13.41
N TYR A 139 -14.82 -4.21 12.66
CA TYR A 139 -14.91 -4.57 11.25
C TYR A 139 -15.69 -5.87 11.06
N GLU A 140 -15.41 -6.90 11.86
CA GLU A 140 -16.15 -8.17 11.83
C GLU A 140 -17.62 -8.01 12.22
N GLU A 141 -17.92 -7.14 13.19
CA GLU A 141 -19.29 -6.84 13.62
C GLU A 141 -20.10 -6.13 12.52
N GLU A 142 -19.50 -5.18 11.81
CA GLU A 142 -20.18 -4.41 10.77
C GLU A 142 -20.33 -5.18 9.46
N TYR A 143 -19.30 -5.95 9.05
CA TYR A 143 -19.23 -6.53 7.70
C TYR A 143 -19.34 -8.07 7.66
N ASP A 144 -19.51 -8.73 8.81
CA ASP A 144 -19.62 -10.20 8.91
C ASP A 144 -18.42 -10.96 8.27
N THR A 145 -17.25 -10.32 8.20
CA THR A 145 -16.03 -10.89 7.63
C THR A 145 -14.78 -10.34 8.32
N ALA A 146 -13.71 -11.14 8.36
CA ALA A 146 -12.44 -10.70 8.91
C ALA A 146 -11.81 -9.58 8.04
N PRO A 147 -11.06 -8.64 8.65
CA PRO A 147 -10.31 -7.63 7.92
C PRO A 147 -9.21 -8.26 7.04
N GLY A 148 -9.04 -7.73 5.83
CA GLY A 148 -7.98 -8.10 4.90
C GLY A 148 -6.76 -7.18 4.95
N VAL A 149 -5.86 -7.32 3.98
CA VAL A 149 -4.72 -6.41 3.82
C VAL A 149 -5.23 -4.99 3.52
N PHE A 150 -4.55 -3.98 4.07
CA PHE A 150 -4.85 -2.54 3.93
C PHE A 150 -6.14 -2.02 4.58
N THR A 151 -7.01 -2.85 5.13
CA THR A 151 -8.30 -2.38 5.70
C THR A 151 -8.08 -1.49 6.94
N ALA A 152 -7.15 -1.86 7.83
CA ALA A 152 -6.80 -1.07 9.01
C ALA A 152 -6.12 0.26 8.64
N GLN A 153 -5.31 0.25 7.59
CA GLN A 153 -4.65 1.45 7.06
C GLN A 153 -5.67 2.41 6.44
N ALA A 154 -6.68 1.88 5.76
CA ALA A 154 -7.78 2.68 5.21
C ALA A 154 -8.67 3.28 6.31
N TYR A 155 -8.92 2.52 7.39
CA TYR A 155 -9.58 3.03 8.59
C TYR A 155 -8.79 4.19 9.22
N ASP A 156 -7.49 4.00 9.45
CA ASP A 156 -6.62 5.04 10.03
C ASP A 156 -6.55 6.28 9.14
N ALA A 157 -6.47 6.11 7.83
CA ALA A 157 -6.48 7.22 6.88
C ALA A 157 -7.79 8.04 6.98
N MET A 158 -8.95 7.38 6.99
CA MET A 158 -10.23 8.07 7.19
C MET A 158 -10.29 8.77 8.55
N ALA A 159 -9.86 8.11 9.63
CA ALA A 159 -9.86 8.71 10.97
C ALA A 159 -9.01 9.99 11.03
N VAL A 160 -7.79 9.95 10.48
CA VAL A 160 -6.91 11.12 10.38
C VAL A 160 -7.53 12.22 9.52
N GLU A 161 -8.15 11.90 8.39
CA GLU A 161 -8.80 12.89 7.53
C GLU A 161 -10.02 13.54 8.20
N ILE A 162 -10.83 12.77 8.95
CA ILE A 162 -11.95 13.31 9.75
C ILE A 162 -11.43 14.28 10.80
N LEU A 163 -10.40 13.88 11.55
CA LEU A 163 -9.81 14.73 12.59
C LEU A 163 -9.19 15.99 11.97
N ALA A 164 -8.44 15.87 10.88
CA ALA A 164 -7.80 17.01 10.23
C ALA A 164 -8.82 17.99 9.61
N ALA A 165 -9.90 17.49 9.00
CA ALA A 165 -11.00 18.33 8.49
C ALA A 165 -11.74 19.04 9.63
N THR A 166 -12.00 18.34 10.73
CA THR A 166 -12.60 18.94 11.93
C THR A 166 -11.68 19.99 12.55
N ALA A 167 -10.37 19.73 12.61
CA ALA A 167 -9.36 20.67 13.09
C ALA A 167 -9.30 21.93 12.23
N ALA A 168 -9.51 21.80 10.92
CA ALA A 168 -9.55 22.91 9.98
C ALA A 168 -10.85 23.72 10.11
N GLY A 169 -11.96 23.04 10.40
CA GLY A 169 -13.31 23.60 10.38
C GLY A 169 -13.81 23.93 8.97
N GLU A 170 -13.13 23.42 7.93
CA GLU A 170 -13.49 23.60 6.53
C GLU A 170 -13.03 22.44 5.65
N ASN A 171 -13.77 22.16 4.57
CA ASN A 171 -13.47 21.08 3.62
C ASN A 171 -12.51 21.53 2.50
N ASN A 172 -11.48 22.29 2.86
CA ASN A 172 -10.43 22.72 1.92
C ASN A 172 -9.21 21.80 2.05
N GLY A 173 -8.75 21.22 0.94
CA GLY A 173 -7.65 20.25 0.97
C GLY A 173 -6.32 20.79 1.52
N GLU A 174 -6.00 22.07 1.31
CA GLU A 174 -4.79 22.66 1.91
C GLU A 174 -4.94 22.84 3.43
N ALA A 175 -6.12 23.28 3.88
CA ALA A 175 -6.40 23.46 5.30
C ALA A 175 -6.37 22.12 6.05
N ILE A 176 -6.89 21.05 5.45
CA ILE A 176 -6.83 19.67 5.95
C ILE A 176 -5.38 19.18 5.98
N ARG A 177 -4.66 19.26 4.84
CA ARG A 177 -3.25 18.86 4.72
C ARG A 177 -2.39 19.46 5.83
N ASP A 178 -2.58 20.74 6.12
CA ASP A 178 -1.76 21.48 7.09
C ASP A 178 -2.00 21.03 8.56
N ARG A 179 -3.00 20.16 8.80
CA ARG A 179 -3.40 19.64 10.12
C ARG A 179 -3.25 18.14 10.29
N VAL A 180 -2.91 17.39 9.24
CA VAL A 180 -2.66 15.94 9.31
C VAL A 180 -1.65 15.61 10.42
N ARG A 181 -0.50 16.30 10.43
CA ARG A 181 0.51 16.13 11.50
C ARG A 181 0.02 16.60 12.87
N THR A 182 -0.80 17.64 12.92
CA THR A 182 -1.34 18.19 14.18
C THR A 182 -2.22 17.20 14.92
N VAL A 183 -2.98 16.37 14.20
CA VAL A 183 -3.90 15.40 14.81
C VAL A 183 -3.27 14.01 15.00
N ALA A 184 -2.26 13.67 14.20
CA ALA A 184 -1.65 12.34 14.20
C ALA A 184 -0.33 12.25 14.99
N ASN A 185 0.46 13.32 15.11
CA ASN A 185 1.74 13.27 15.82
C ASN A 185 1.58 13.59 17.32
N PRO A 186 2.58 13.26 18.17
CA PRO A 186 2.52 13.56 19.59
C PRO A 186 2.47 15.07 19.86
N GLY A 187 1.63 15.50 20.81
CA GLY A 187 1.48 16.92 21.15
C GLY A 187 0.12 17.28 21.75
N GLY A 188 -0.86 16.39 21.63
CA GLY A 188 -2.18 16.50 22.25
C GLY A 188 -2.52 15.34 23.19
N GLU A 189 -3.79 15.26 23.57
CA GLU A 189 -4.33 14.10 24.29
C GLU A 189 -4.39 12.87 23.36
N GLU A 190 -4.02 11.70 23.88
CA GLU A 190 -3.93 10.47 23.09
C GLU A 190 -5.30 9.81 22.94
N PHE A 191 -5.67 9.53 21.69
CA PHE A 191 -6.89 8.83 21.32
C PHE A 191 -6.56 7.71 20.34
N GLY A 192 -7.33 6.62 20.36
CA GLY A 192 -7.24 5.54 19.39
C GLY A 192 -8.61 5.18 18.81
N PRO A 193 -8.71 4.11 18.02
CA PRO A 193 -9.95 3.70 17.37
C PRO A 193 -11.16 3.58 18.31
N GLU A 194 -10.97 3.07 19.53
CA GLU A 194 -12.06 2.88 20.50
C GLU A 194 -12.73 4.20 20.92
N ASN A 195 -11.98 5.30 20.96
CA ASN A 195 -12.42 6.61 21.43
C ASN A 195 -12.28 7.71 20.35
N LEU A 196 -12.39 7.30 19.09
CA LEU A 196 -12.38 8.20 17.95
C LEU A 196 -13.47 9.30 18.05
N PRO A 197 -14.71 9.03 18.47
CA PRO A 197 -15.70 10.08 18.68
C PRO A 197 -15.26 11.18 19.67
N GLU A 198 -14.65 10.80 20.79
CA GLU A 198 -14.13 11.75 21.78
C GLU A 198 -12.96 12.58 21.21
N ALA A 199 -12.13 11.98 20.35
CA ALA A 199 -11.08 12.70 19.63
C ALA A 199 -11.68 13.77 18.69
N VAL A 200 -12.77 13.44 17.98
CA VAL A 200 -13.48 14.37 17.10
C VAL A 200 -14.06 15.53 17.90
N GLU A 201 -14.70 15.28 19.06
CA GLU A 201 -15.20 16.34 19.94
C GLU A 201 -14.07 17.26 20.46
N THR A 202 -12.94 16.67 20.84
CA THR A 202 -11.78 17.39 21.35
C THR A 202 -11.21 18.33 20.29
N VAL A 203 -11.02 17.82 19.07
CA VAL A 203 -10.55 18.63 17.94
C VAL A 203 -11.58 19.68 17.52
N ALA A 204 -12.87 19.35 17.57
CA ALA A 204 -13.96 20.29 17.28
C ALA A 204 -13.96 21.49 18.26
N ALA A 205 -13.51 21.29 19.51
CA ALA A 205 -13.31 22.34 20.49
C ALA A 205 -12.06 23.21 20.24
N GLY A 206 -11.22 22.85 19.26
CA GLY A 206 -9.97 23.52 18.93
C GLY A 206 -8.77 23.03 19.75
N ASP A 207 -8.91 21.91 20.46
CA ASP A 207 -7.84 21.33 21.27
C ASP A 207 -7.02 20.31 20.45
N PRO A 208 -5.69 20.22 20.67
CA PRO A 208 -4.84 19.28 19.95
C PRO A 208 -5.04 17.84 20.43
N VAL A 209 -4.92 16.89 19.51
CA VAL A 209 -5.00 15.45 19.77
C VAL A 209 -3.78 14.73 19.21
N HIS A 210 -3.57 13.49 19.67
CA HIS A 210 -2.58 12.56 19.16
C HIS A 210 -3.31 11.24 18.87
N TYR A 211 -3.67 11.03 17.60
CA TYR A 211 -4.34 9.81 17.17
C TYR A 211 -3.35 8.66 16.99
N VAL A 212 -3.62 7.54 17.66
CA VAL A 212 -2.84 6.30 17.62
C VAL A 212 -3.71 5.19 17.05
N GLY A 213 -3.44 4.84 15.79
CA GLY A 213 -4.33 4.04 14.96
C GLY A 213 -4.37 2.52 15.21
N ALA A 214 -5.19 1.88 14.39
CA ALA A 214 -5.36 0.43 14.31
C ALA A 214 -4.17 -0.26 13.63
N SER A 215 -3.64 0.32 12.56
CA SER A 215 -2.54 -0.27 11.78
C SER A 215 -1.17 0.03 12.40
N SER A 216 -0.99 1.21 12.98
CA SER A 216 0.28 1.70 13.53
C SER A 216 0.06 2.90 14.46
N SER A 217 1.15 3.59 14.85
CA SER A 217 1.07 4.89 15.52
C SER A 217 0.68 6.05 14.59
N VAL A 218 0.68 5.85 13.26
CA VAL A 218 0.25 6.84 12.25
C VAL A 218 1.01 8.18 12.32
N ASN A 219 2.26 8.15 12.81
CA ASN A 219 3.10 9.32 12.86
C ASN A 219 3.64 9.70 11.48
N PHE A 220 3.65 10.98 11.15
CA PHE A 220 4.19 11.52 9.90
C PHE A 220 5.45 12.36 10.12
N ASP A 221 6.47 12.13 9.31
CA ASP A 221 7.70 12.92 9.28
C ASP A 221 7.49 14.31 8.64
N ALA A 222 8.54 15.13 8.58
CA ALA A 222 8.47 16.46 7.97
C ALA A 222 8.12 16.47 6.46
N ASN A 223 8.33 15.35 5.77
CA ASN A 223 7.99 15.19 4.35
C ASN A 223 6.55 14.73 4.14
N GLY A 224 5.88 14.27 5.20
CA GLY A 224 4.55 13.66 5.14
C GLY A 224 4.59 12.15 4.92
N ASP A 225 5.75 11.51 5.11
CA ASP A 225 5.89 10.06 5.09
C ASP A 225 5.60 9.46 6.47
N ILE A 226 5.11 8.22 6.51
CA ILE A 226 4.91 7.51 7.78
C ILE A 226 6.27 7.21 8.42
N ALA A 227 6.44 7.59 9.68
CA ALA A 227 7.70 7.50 10.42
C ALA A 227 8.12 6.05 10.71
N THR A 228 7.15 5.16 10.96
CA THR A 228 7.37 3.74 11.24
C THR A 228 6.35 2.87 10.54
N ALA A 229 6.81 1.86 9.81
CA ALA A 229 5.97 0.88 9.15
C ALA A 229 6.41 -0.54 9.52
N ALA A 230 5.48 -1.47 9.62
CA ALA A 230 5.78 -2.87 9.85
C ALA A 230 5.30 -3.71 8.65
N TYR A 231 6.07 -4.74 8.29
CA TYR A 231 5.72 -5.69 7.21
C TYR A 231 5.83 -7.11 7.72
N ASP A 232 4.77 -7.88 7.51
CA ASP A 232 4.75 -9.31 7.78
C ASP A 232 5.40 -10.09 6.63
N VAL A 233 6.24 -11.06 7.00
CA VAL A 233 6.68 -12.12 6.11
C VAL A 233 5.75 -13.31 6.36
N GLN A 234 4.95 -13.64 5.35
CA GLN A 234 3.89 -14.62 5.45
C GLN A 234 4.18 -15.84 4.59
N ASP A 235 3.50 -16.93 4.90
CA ASP A 235 3.72 -18.20 4.25
C ASP A 235 2.44 -18.94 3.96
N PHE A 236 2.29 -19.42 2.73
CA PHE A 236 1.22 -20.32 2.36
C PHE A 236 1.61 -21.74 2.82
N GLN A 237 0.85 -22.28 3.77
CA GLN A 237 1.04 -23.60 4.36
C GLN A 237 -0.28 -24.34 4.42
N ASP A 238 -0.34 -25.49 3.76
CA ASP A 238 -1.53 -26.36 3.75
C ASP A 238 -2.83 -25.62 3.35
N GLY A 239 -2.71 -24.64 2.44
CA GLY A 239 -3.83 -23.81 1.96
C GLY A 239 -4.21 -22.64 2.87
N GLU A 240 -3.50 -22.42 3.98
CA GLU A 240 -3.69 -21.29 4.89
C GLU A 240 -2.49 -20.33 4.86
N ILE A 241 -2.70 -19.06 5.24
CA ILE A 241 -1.63 -18.07 5.36
C ILE A 241 -1.18 -17.97 6.81
N VAL A 242 0.12 -18.13 7.04
CA VAL A 242 0.73 -18.07 8.37
C VAL A 242 1.80 -16.97 8.41
N THR A 243 1.66 -16.00 9.31
CA THR A 243 2.72 -15.01 9.57
C THR A 243 3.93 -15.68 10.22
N LEU A 244 5.08 -15.58 9.57
CA LEU A 244 6.35 -16.15 10.03
C LEU A 244 7.16 -15.18 10.88
N ASP A 245 7.15 -13.91 10.50
CA ASP A 245 7.95 -12.84 11.09
C ASP A 245 7.31 -11.49 10.77
N THR A 246 7.63 -10.47 11.58
CA THR A 246 7.21 -9.09 11.33
C THR A 246 8.46 -8.21 11.39
N LEU A 247 8.68 -7.45 10.32
CA LEU A 247 9.83 -6.57 10.12
C LEU A 247 9.40 -5.14 10.35
N GLU A 248 10.03 -4.47 11.31
CA GLU A 248 9.82 -3.04 11.56
C GLU A 248 10.82 -2.19 10.77
N PHE A 249 10.31 -1.14 10.14
CA PHE A 249 11.04 -0.16 9.36
C PHE A 249 10.72 1.25 9.85
N GLY A 250 11.66 2.16 9.61
CA GLY A 250 11.56 3.55 10.05
C GLY A 250 12.20 3.80 11.41
N ASN A 251 12.06 5.02 11.91
CA ASN A 251 12.60 5.45 13.19
C ASN A 251 11.54 6.25 13.95
N GLU A 252 11.73 6.42 15.26
CA GLU A 252 10.98 7.44 15.99
C GLU A 252 11.16 8.82 15.34
N LEU A 253 10.13 9.67 15.45
CA LEU A 253 10.16 11.03 14.94
C LEU A 253 11.41 11.77 15.44
N SER A 254 12.15 12.37 14.51
CA SER A 254 13.32 13.16 14.85
C SER A 254 12.93 14.49 15.51
N GLU A 255 13.91 15.19 16.09
CA GLU A 255 13.68 16.57 16.56
C GLU A 255 13.25 17.50 15.41
N GLU A 256 13.68 17.23 14.17
CA GLU A 256 13.24 18.00 13.00
C GLU A 256 11.75 17.77 12.73
N ASP A 257 11.30 16.50 12.76
CA ASP A 257 9.90 16.14 12.49
C ASP A 257 8.96 16.71 13.54
N LEU A 258 9.33 16.62 14.83
CA LEU A 258 8.56 17.16 15.94
C LEU A 258 8.50 18.70 15.94
N ASN A 259 9.52 19.37 15.40
CA ASN A 259 9.56 20.83 15.30
C ASN A 259 9.07 21.36 13.95
N ALA A 260 8.78 20.49 12.99
CA ALA A 260 8.30 20.90 11.69
C ALA A 260 6.92 21.56 11.85
N THR A 261 6.77 22.77 11.30
CA THR A 261 5.57 23.57 11.50
C THR A 261 4.33 22.84 11.00
N ALA A 262 3.31 22.75 11.85
CA ALA A 262 1.96 22.30 11.56
C ALA A 262 0.96 23.36 12.05
N ALA A 263 -0.21 23.45 11.44
CA ALA A 263 -1.19 24.45 11.82
C ALA A 263 -1.98 23.98 13.05
N ASP A 264 -2.18 24.87 14.02
CA ASP A 264 -3.00 24.57 15.20
C ASP A 264 -4.46 24.26 14.80
N PRO A 265 -5.18 23.44 15.60
CA PRO A 265 -6.60 23.24 15.41
C PRO A 265 -7.35 24.57 15.60
N VAL A 266 -8.23 24.87 14.65
CA VAL A 266 -9.17 26.00 14.74
C VAL A 266 -10.47 25.52 15.39
N GLY A 267 -10.84 24.26 15.16
CA GLY A 267 -12.11 23.68 15.60
C GLY A 267 -13.29 24.17 14.76
N ILE A 268 -14.51 24.00 15.29
CA ILE A 268 -15.76 24.33 14.60
C ILE A 268 -16.65 25.24 15.44
N ASP A 269 -17.42 26.11 14.77
CA ASP A 269 -18.45 26.94 15.39
C ASP A 269 -19.86 26.39 15.06
N GLY A 270 -20.25 25.30 15.71
CA GLY A 270 -21.57 24.67 15.54
C GLY A 270 -21.53 23.31 14.86
N GLU A 271 -22.48 23.04 13.96
CA GLU A 271 -22.53 21.80 13.17
C GLU A 271 -21.55 21.86 11.99
N PHE A 272 -20.82 20.78 11.75
CA PHE A 272 -19.87 20.65 10.64
C PHE A 272 -20.03 19.28 9.97
N GLU A 273 -20.02 19.27 8.63
CA GLU A 273 -20.05 18.03 7.84
C GLU A 273 -18.73 17.89 7.08
N ALA A 274 -17.88 16.95 7.51
CA ALA A 274 -16.62 16.62 6.85
C ALA A 274 -16.91 15.90 5.51
N GLN A 275 -16.34 16.39 4.41
CA GLN A 275 -16.49 15.83 3.07
C GLN A 275 -15.25 15.04 2.69
N ILE A 276 -15.30 13.72 2.82
CA ILE A 276 -14.15 12.83 2.57
C ILE A 276 -14.49 11.77 1.53
N GLY A 277 -13.75 11.79 0.43
CA GLY A 277 -13.93 10.86 -0.68
C GLY A 277 -13.27 9.52 -0.38
N VAL A 278 -13.76 8.46 -1.01
CA VAL A 278 -13.11 7.16 -1.01
C VAL A 278 -12.92 6.75 -2.47
N LEU A 279 -11.67 6.56 -2.88
CA LEU A 279 -11.32 6.28 -4.26
C LEU A 279 -10.64 4.92 -4.31
N MET A 280 -11.42 3.85 -4.51
CA MET A 280 -10.96 2.46 -4.39
C MET A 280 -11.27 1.64 -5.63
N PRO A 281 -10.52 0.57 -5.95
CA PRO A 281 -10.84 -0.33 -7.06
C PRO A 281 -11.93 -1.32 -6.65
N GLU A 282 -13.20 -0.92 -6.73
CA GLU A 282 -14.33 -1.84 -6.45
C GLU A 282 -14.49 -2.87 -7.57
N THR A 283 -13.92 -2.61 -8.75
CA THR A 283 -13.82 -3.54 -9.86
C THR A 283 -12.40 -3.54 -10.48
N GLY A 284 -12.20 -4.38 -11.50
CA GLY A 284 -10.91 -4.61 -12.13
C GLY A 284 -10.02 -5.56 -11.33
N ASP A 285 -8.73 -5.62 -11.66
CA ASP A 285 -7.82 -6.64 -11.14
C ASP A 285 -7.67 -6.64 -9.61
N LEU A 286 -7.90 -5.49 -8.95
CA LEU A 286 -7.90 -5.34 -7.49
C LEU A 286 -9.30 -5.39 -6.84
N GLY A 287 -10.35 -5.72 -7.61
CA GLY A 287 -11.75 -5.67 -7.15
C GLY A 287 -12.02 -6.47 -5.87
N SER A 288 -11.37 -7.64 -5.72
CA SER A 288 -11.51 -8.47 -4.52
C SER A 288 -10.97 -7.81 -3.26
N LEU A 289 -9.95 -6.94 -3.39
CA LEU A 289 -9.35 -6.20 -2.28
C LEU A 289 -10.01 -4.84 -2.07
N GLY A 290 -10.42 -4.15 -3.15
CA GLY A 290 -10.90 -2.77 -3.04
C GLY A 290 -12.20 -2.60 -2.26
N GLY A 291 -13.11 -3.59 -2.31
CA GLY A 291 -14.31 -3.61 -1.46
C GLY A 291 -13.98 -3.60 0.04
N PRO A 292 -13.25 -4.61 0.55
CA PRO A 292 -12.81 -4.63 1.95
C PRO A 292 -12.02 -3.39 2.39
N ILE A 293 -11.14 -2.86 1.53
CA ILE A 293 -10.36 -1.65 1.86
C ILE A 293 -11.27 -0.42 1.97
N ARG A 294 -12.22 -0.25 1.05
CA ARG A 294 -13.26 0.78 1.12
C ARG A 294 -14.05 0.65 2.42
N ASP A 295 -14.44 -0.56 2.78
CA ASP A 295 -15.21 -0.84 4.01
C ASP A 295 -14.42 -0.47 5.27
N GLY A 296 -13.10 -0.73 5.29
CA GLY A 296 -12.22 -0.26 6.35
C GLY A 296 -12.25 1.26 6.53
N ALA A 297 -12.19 2.02 5.43
CA ALA A 297 -12.34 3.48 5.47
C ALA A 297 -13.74 3.91 5.94
N LEU A 298 -14.79 3.29 5.41
CA LEU A 298 -16.18 3.66 5.75
C LEU A 298 -16.51 3.39 7.22
N LEU A 299 -15.91 2.38 7.86
CA LEU A 299 -16.11 2.06 9.27
C LEU A 299 -15.80 3.24 10.21
N ALA A 300 -14.71 3.99 9.95
CA ALA A 300 -14.39 5.18 10.76
C ALA A 300 -15.46 6.28 10.60
N ALA A 301 -15.97 6.47 9.38
CA ALA A 301 -17.05 7.43 9.12
C ALA A 301 -18.37 7.00 9.77
N ILE A 302 -18.70 5.71 9.73
CA ILE A 302 -19.87 5.13 10.41
C ILE A 302 -19.78 5.37 11.91
N GLN A 303 -18.63 5.05 12.53
CA GLN A 303 -18.42 5.23 13.96
C GLN A 303 -18.65 6.68 14.42
N VAL A 304 -18.18 7.67 13.65
CA VAL A 304 -18.39 9.10 13.95
C VAL A 304 -19.85 9.50 13.77
N ASN A 305 -20.49 9.05 12.69
CA ASN A 305 -21.89 9.36 12.41
C ASN A 305 -22.88 8.75 13.43
N ASP A 306 -22.54 7.61 14.02
CA ASP A 306 -23.35 6.94 15.04
C ASP A 306 -23.22 7.56 16.45
N ALA A 307 -22.21 8.41 16.67
CA ALA A 307 -21.87 8.95 17.98
C ALA A 307 -22.66 10.22 18.41
N ASP A 308 -23.65 10.67 17.62
CA ASP A 308 -24.49 11.87 17.91
C ASP A 308 -23.65 13.13 18.23
N LEU A 309 -22.68 13.44 17.37
CA LEU A 309 -21.78 14.58 17.50
C LEU A 309 -22.28 15.80 16.69
N ASN A 310 -21.71 16.97 16.98
CA ASN A 310 -21.85 18.15 16.10
C ASN A 310 -21.08 18.01 14.78
N VAL A 311 -20.29 16.94 14.63
CA VAL A 311 -19.56 16.61 13.41
C VAL A 311 -20.19 15.39 12.79
N THR A 312 -20.53 15.49 11.50
CA THR A 312 -20.91 14.34 10.67
C THR A 312 -19.91 14.16 9.54
N VAL A 313 -19.87 12.97 8.95
CA VAL A 313 -18.99 12.62 7.84
C VAL A 313 -19.85 12.24 6.63
N ASN A 314 -19.71 13.01 5.56
CA ASN A 314 -20.31 12.71 4.27
C ASN A 314 -19.24 12.06 3.38
N THR A 315 -19.50 10.82 2.98
CA THR A 315 -18.60 10.04 2.15
C THR A 315 -19.18 9.82 0.76
N ARG A 316 -18.29 9.81 -0.23
CA ARG A 316 -18.62 9.39 -1.60
C ARG A 316 -17.54 8.47 -2.11
N VAL A 317 -17.98 7.31 -2.59
CA VAL A 317 -17.12 6.30 -3.16
C VAL A 317 -17.08 6.45 -4.69
N GLU A 318 -15.89 6.39 -5.26
CA GLU A 318 -15.68 6.32 -6.71
C GLU A 318 -14.81 5.10 -7.06
N ASP A 319 -15.25 4.33 -8.05
CA ASP A 319 -14.58 3.11 -8.49
C ASP A 319 -13.44 3.44 -9.47
N THR A 320 -12.21 3.13 -9.06
CA THR A 320 -11.02 3.31 -9.90
C THR A 320 -10.86 2.23 -10.96
N GLN A 321 -11.52 1.07 -10.82
CA GLN A 321 -11.43 -0.06 -11.76
C GLN A 321 -10.00 -0.60 -11.94
N THR A 322 -9.06 -0.25 -11.06
CA THR A 322 -7.61 -0.44 -11.26
C THR A 322 -7.06 0.25 -12.53
N ASP A 323 -7.82 1.22 -13.08
CA ASP A 323 -7.53 1.92 -14.32
C ASP A 323 -7.20 3.41 -14.06
N PRO A 324 -6.08 3.94 -14.60
CA PRO A 324 -5.69 5.32 -14.38
C PRO A 324 -6.71 6.36 -14.84
N GLN A 325 -7.40 6.15 -15.96
CA GLN A 325 -8.37 7.13 -16.47
C GLN A 325 -9.65 7.14 -15.65
N ALA A 326 -10.14 5.97 -15.24
CA ALA A 326 -11.23 5.86 -14.30
C ALA A 326 -10.89 6.54 -12.96
N GLY A 327 -9.70 6.29 -12.41
CA GLY A 327 -9.23 6.96 -11.19
C GLY A 327 -9.15 8.49 -11.30
N ILE A 328 -8.61 9.03 -12.40
CA ILE A 328 -8.60 10.49 -12.65
C ILE A 328 -10.04 11.03 -12.73
N SER A 329 -10.93 10.33 -13.43
CA SER A 329 -12.34 10.75 -13.55
C SER A 329 -13.05 10.76 -12.20
N GLY A 330 -12.87 9.72 -11.39
CA GLY A 330 -13.44 9.62 -10.05
C GLY A 330 -12.90 10.71 -9.12
N ALA A 331 -11.58 10.93 -9.11
CA ALA A 331 -10.95 11.99 -8.33
C ALA A 331 -11.49 13.39 -8.70
N ASN A 332 -11.62 13.70 -10.00
CA ASN A 332 -12.22 14.96 -10.42
C ASN A 332 -13.69 15.08 -9.97
N ALA A 333 -14.45 13.99 -10.04
CA ALA A 333 -15.84 13.99 -9.60
C ALA A 333 -16.01 14.25 -8.09
N LEU A 334 -15.05 13.81 -7.27
CA LEU A 334 -14.97 14.11 -5.84
C LEU A 334 -14.61 15.58 -5.61
N VAL A 335 -13.55 16.07 -6.25
CA VAL A 335 -13.12 17.47 -6.14
C VAL A 335 -14.22 18.44 -6.58
N ASP A 336 -14.86 18.19 -7.73
CA ASP A 336 -15.96 19.00 -8.26
C ASP A 336 -17.19 19.00 -7.32
N ALA A 337 -17.35 17.95 -6.51
CA ALA A 337 -18.42 17.83 -5.52
C ALA A 337 -18.05 18.44 -4.16
N GLY A 338 -16.82 18.97 -3.99
CA GLY A 338 -16.38 19.66 -2.78
C GLY A 338 -15.76 18.76 -1.71
N TYR A 339 -15.31 17.56 -2.08
CA TYR A 339 -14.57 16.67 -1.19
C TYR A 339 -13.13 17.14 -1.07
N GLY A 340 -12.74 17.53 0.15
CA GLY A 340 -11.45 18.16 0.43
C GLY A 340 -10.30 17.17 0.65
N ALA A 341 -10.62 15.92 0.94
CA ALA A 341 -9.68 14.82 1.17
C ALA A 341 -10.21 13.53 0.54
N VAL A 342 -9.32 12.57 0.29
CA VAL A 342 -9.64 11.31 -0.38
C VAL A 342 -8.78 10.19 0.19
N VAL A 343 -9.43 9.14 0.70
CA VAL A 343 -8.76 7.87 1.01
C VAL A 343 -8.56 7.06 -0.28
N GLY A 344 -7.32 6.75 -0.62
CA GLY A 344 -6.91 6.04 -1.86
C GLY A 344 -6.25 6.98 -2.89
N PRO A 345 -5.99 6.52 -4.14
CA PRO A 345 -6.19 5.18 -4.70
C PRO A 345 -5.28 4.08 -4.14
N ALA A 346 -5.79 2.85 -4.06
CA ALA A 346 -4.99 1.68 -3.66
C ALA A 346 -3.94 1.28 -4.72
N ALA A 347 -4.26 1.39 -6.01
CA ALA A 347 -3.37 0.96 -7.09
C ALA A 347 -2.31 2.03 -7.39
N SER A 348 -1.02 1.70 -7.32
CA SER A 348 0.07 2.68 -7.51
C SER A 348 0.06 3.37 -8.88
N ASN A 349 -0.23 2.63 -9.95
CA ASN A 349 -0.36 3.18 -11.31
C ASN A 349 -1.51 4.20 -11.43
N VAL A 350 -2.55 4.05 -10.60
CA VAL A 350 -3.67 4.99 -10.52
C VAL A 350 -3.31 6.17 -9.61
N ASN A 351 -2.79 5.90 -8.41
CA ASN A 351 -2.43 6.92 -7.42
C ASN A 351 -1.46 7.96 -8.00
N LEU A 352 -0.39 7.52 -8.68
CA LEU A 352 0.56 8.45 -9.30
C LEU A 352 -0.13 9.40 -10.30
N GLN A 353 -1.04 8.87 -11.11
CA GLN A 353 -1.75 9.66 -12.13
C GLN A 353 -2.78 10.62 -11.51
N VAL A 354 -3.49 10.18 -10.47
CA VAL A 354 -4.42 11.04 -9.72
C VAL A 354 -3.68 12.15 -9.00
N ALA A 355 -2.59 11.82 -8.30
CA ALA A 355 -1.77 12.80 -7.60
C ALA A 355 -1.24 13.88 -8.56
N ASP A 356 -0.61 13.45 -9.66
CA ASP A 356 -0.02 14.38 -10.63
C ASP A 356 -1.05 15.27 -11.34
N GLN A 357 -2.21 14.71 -11.69
CA GLN A 357 -3.18 15.40 -12.57
C GLN A 357 -4.29 16.13 -11.83
N VAL A 358 -4.58 15.75 -10.58
CA VAL A 358 -5.72 16.28 -9.81
C VAL A 358 -5.26 16.93 -8.52
N SER A 359 -4.48 16.21 -7.69
CA SER A 359 -4.18 16.62 -6.31
C SER A 359 -3.05 17.66 -6.20
N VAL A 360 -2.02 17.57 -7.05
CA VAL A 360 -0.83 18.46 -6.98
C VAL A 360 -1.05 19.80 -7.70
N LEU A 361 -2.04 19.88 -8.60
CA LEU A 361 -2.23 21.05 -9.49
C LEU A 361 -3.07 22.20 -8.93
N HIS A 362 -3.61 22.13 -7.71
CA HIS A 362 -4.26 23.31 -7.09
C HIS A 362 -3.28 24.44 -6.68
N LYS A 363 -1.97 24.28 -6.94
CA LYS A 363 -0.95 25.33 -6.77
C LYS A 363 -0.88 26.39 -7.89
N ALA A 364 -1.77 26.38 -8.87
CA ALA A 364 -1.72 27.37 -9.95
C ALA A 364 -3.10 27.85 -10.42
N ALA A 365 -3.78 28.66 -9.59
CA ALA A 365 -4.76 29.65 -10.04
C ALA A 365 -4.76 30.87 -9.13
#